data_AF-A0AAD5LPP5-F1
#
_entry.id   AF-A0AAD5LPP5-F1
#
_cell.length_a   1.000
_cell.length_b   1.000
_cell.length_c   1.000
_cell.angle_alpha   90.00
_cell.angle_beta   90.00
_cell.angle_gamma   90.00
#
_symmetry.space_group_name_H-M   'P 1'
#
loop_
_entity.id
_entity.type
_entity.pdbx_description
1 polymer ?
#
loop_
_entity_poly.entity_id
_entity_poly.type
_entity_poly.pdbx_seq_one_letter_code
_entity_poly.pdbx_strand_id
1 'polypeptide(L)'
;MAYKPAGANQVYEGFSDPDGTWTSHAVFTFSYFYDEAQLAAKGVPVPKTAEDLADPKYRDLIASAYPHDDDATLYVYAKYIEAYGWDWVRRMAEQKIEFRRGSQTPDEAVTARRKAIGLAGSAPFNVSTVREAVGKNATSDYLARL
;
A
#
# COMPACT_ATOMS: atom_id res chain seq x y z
N MET A 1 -26.20 17.20 -14.12
CA MET A 1 -26.53 16.72 -15.48
C MET A 1 -25.72 15.46 -15.71
N ALA A 2 -26.32 14.41 -16.27
CA ALA A 2 -25.60 13.21 -16.66
C ALA A 2 -24.86 13.41 -17.99
N TYR A 3 -23.62 12.92 -18.09
CA TYR A 3 -22.78 13.02 -19.28
C TYR A 3 -21.93 11.76 -19.42
N LYS A 4 -22.00 11.11 -20.59
CA LYS A 4 -21.14 9.98 -20.93
C LYS A 4 -19.98 10.47 -21.80
N PRO A 5 -18.72 10.45 -21.31
CA PRO A 5 -17.59 10.84 -22.11
C PRO A 5 -17.36 9.88 -23.28
N ALA A 6 -16.59 10.32 -24.27
CA ALA A 6 -16.11 9.43 -25.33
C ALA A 6 -15.40 8.22 -24.72
N GLY A 7 -15.77 7.01 -25.15
CA GLY A 7 -15.22 5.76 -24.62
C GLY A 7 -15.85 5.27 -23.31
N ALA A 8 -16.97 5.85 -22.83
CA ALA A 8 -17.64 5.38 -21.61
C ALA A 8 -18.01 3.88 -21.63
N ASN A 9 -18.26 3.31 -22.81
CA ASN A 9 -18.53 1.86 -22.98
C ASN A 9 -17.28 0.97 -22.86
N GLN A 10 -16.08 1.57 -22.72
CA GLN A 10 -14.82 0.86 -22.53
C GLN A 10 -14.39 0.85 -21.05
N VAL A 11 -15.06 1.61 -20.19
CA VAL A 11 -14.85 1.58 -18.74
C VAL A 11 -15.36 0.25 -18.20
N TYR A 12 -14.59 -0.37 -17.29
CA TYR A 12 -14.96 -1.64 -16.68
C TYR A 12 -16.35 -1.55 -15.99
N GLU A 13 -17.12 -2.64 -16.07
CA GLU A 13 -18.44 -2.71 -15.45
C GLU A 13 -18.34 -2.47 -13.94
N GLY A 14 -19.13 -1.53 -13.41
CA GLY A 14 -19.07 -1.11 -12.01
C GLY A 14 -18.11 0.06 -11.72
N PHE A 15 -17.31 0.51 -12.68
CA PHE A 15 -16.46 1.72 -12.57
C PHE A 15 -17.07 2.96 -13.23
N SER A 16 -18.35 2.91 -13.59
CA SER A 16 -19.11 4.07 -14.02
C SER A 16 -20.58 3.90 -13.66
N ASP A 17 -21.30 5.02 -13.54
CA ASP A 17 -22.74 5.00 -13.37
C ASP A 17 -23.42 4.59 -14.69
N PRO A 18 -24.33 3.61 -14.71
CA PRO A 18 -25.11 3.29 -15.90
C PRO A 18 -25.81 4.49 -16.53
N ASP A 19 -26.21 5.49 -15.74
CA ASP A 19 -26.88 6.70 -16.23
C ASP A 19 -25.92 7.81 -16.70
N GLY A 20 -24.62 7.70 -16.41
CA GLY A 20 -23.60 8.72 -16.75
C GLY A 20 -23.48 9.87 -15.74
N THR A 21 -23.93 9.70 -14.50
CA THR A 21 -23.74 10.69 -13.43
C THR A 21 -22.29 10.78 -12.95
N TRP A 22 -21.55 9.66 -12.96
CA TRP A 22 -20.11 9.62 -12.67
C TRP A 22 -19.40 8.54 -13.48
N THR A 23 -18.08 8.69 -13.62
CA THR A 23 -17.18 7.67 -14.18
C THR A 23 -15.88 7.70 -13.41
N SER A 24 -15.27 6.54 -13.19
CA SER A 24 -13.91 6.45 -12.68
C SER A 24 -12.94 6.99 -13.73
N HIS A 25 -11.91 7.72 -13.27
CA HIS A 25 -10.85 8.22 -14.15
C HIS A 25 -9.60 7.34 -14.11
N ALA A 26 -9.36 6.64 -13.00
CA ALA A 26 -8.21 5.77 -12.78
C ALA A 26 -8.50 4.77 -11.66
N VAL A 27 -7.67 3.74 -11.58
CA VAL A 27 -7.61 2.82 -10.45
C VAL A 27 -6.31 3.08 -9.71
N PHE A 28 -6.40 3.21 -8.39
CA PHE A 28 -5.26 3.30 -7.50
C PHE A 28 -5.21 2.07 -6.60
N THR A 29 -4.01 1.59 -6.30
CA THR A 29 -3.78 0.45 -5.41
C THR A 29 -2.93 0.91 -4.24
N PHE A 30 -3.33 0.55 -3.03
CA PHE A 30 -2.50 0.65 -1.83
C PHE A 30 -2.25 -0.75 -1.27
N SER A 31 -0.99 -0.98 -0.92
CA SER A 31 -0.48 -2.19 -0.26
C SER A 31 0.77 -1.78 0.52
N TYR A 32 1.67 -2.72 0.78
CA TYR A 32 3.07 -2.40 1.03
C TYR A 32 3.91 -2.55 -0.25
N PHE A 33 5.01 -1.81 -0.28
CA PHE A 33 6.03 -1.90 -1.31
C PHE A 33 7.41 -1.74 -0.67
N TYR A 34 8.45 -2.19 -1.37
CA TYR A 34 9.81 -2.13 -0.87
C TYR A 34 10.81 -1.91 -2.00
N ASP A 35 11.96 -1.33 -1.67
CA ASP A 35 13.11 -1.22 -2.57
C ASP A 35 14.10 -2.37 -2.31
N GLU A 36 14.21 -3.29 -3.27
CA GLU A 36 15.07 -4.48 -3.18
C GLU A 36 16.54 -4.12 -2.96
N ALA A 37 17.03 -3.06 -3.60
CA ALA A 37 18.42 -2.64 -3.49
C ALA A 37 18.71 -2.05 -2.11
N GLN A 38 17.76 -1.30 -1.53
CA GLN A 38 17.91 -0.75 -0.19
C GLN A 38 17.89 -1.84 0.88
N LEU A 39 17.00 -2.83 0.75
CA LEU A 39 16.96 -3.98 1.66
C LEU A 39 18.24 -4.82 1.56
N ALA A 40 18.70 -5.12 0.34
CA ALA A 40 19.94 -5.85 0.10
C ALA A 40 21.16 -5.12 0.70
N ALA A 41 21.28 -3.81 0.51
CA ALA A 41 22.36 -3.00 1.07
C ALA A 41 22.38 -3.00 2.61
N LYS A 42 21.23 -3.24 3.25
CA LYS A 42 21.09 -3.36 4.72
C LYS A 42 21.23 -4.80 5.22
N GLY A 43 21.38 -5.79 4.33
CA GLY A 43 21.40 -7.22 4.69
C GLY A 43 20.06 -7.74 5.21
N VAL A 44 18.95 -7.07 4.87
CA VAL A 44 17.60 -7.41 5.33
C VAL A 44 16.89 -8.19 4.21
N PRO A 45 16.27 -9.36 4.50
CA PRO A 45 15.54 -10.11 3.49
C PRO A 45 14.28 -9.36 3.05
N VAL A 46 13.81 -9.67 1.85
CA VAL A 46 12.53 -9.17 1.35
C VAL A 46 11.36 -9.75 2.17
N PRO A 47 10.40 -8.93 2.62
CA PRO A 47 9.19 -9.41 3.29
C PRO A 47 8.31 -10.22 2.32
N LYS A 48 7.91 -11.42 2.75
CA LYS A 48 7.09 -12.34 1.94
C LYS A 48 5.59 -12.09 2.10
N THR A 49 5.18 -11.46 3.20
CA THR A 49 3.79 -11.10 3.48
C THR A 49 3.74 -9.77 4.22
N ALA A 50 2.55 -9.18 4.32
CA ALA A 50 2.36 -8.02 5.19
C ALA A 50 2.49 -8.39 6.68
N GLU A 51 2.25 -9.65 7.06
CA GLU A 51 2.47 -10.14 8.42
C GLU A 51 3.95 -10.03 8.84
N ASP A 52 4.87 -10.30 7.91
CA ASP A 52 6.32 -10.23 8.14
C ASP A 52 6.77 -8.83 8.58
N LEU A 53 6.07 -7.76 8.16
CA LEU A 53 6.45 -6.37 8.46
C LEU A 53 6.51 -6.09 9.97
N ALA A 54 5.85 -6.90 10.78
CA ALA A 54 5.87 -6.82 12.23
C ALA A 54 7.04 -7.57 12.88
N ASP A 55 7.95 -8.17 12.10
CA ASP A 55 9.20 -8.77 12.59
C ASP A 55 10.23 -7.66 12.93
N PRO A 56 10.91 -7.72 14.10
CA PRO A 56 11.91 -6.73 14.52
C PRO A 56 13.02 -6.44 13.51
N LYS A 57 13.30 -7.34 12.55
CA LYS A 57 14.31 -7.08 11.50
C LYS A 57 13.96 -5.89 10.59
N TYR A 58 12.68 -5.51 10.53
CA TYR A 58 12.19 -4.37 9.73
C TYR A 58 12.05 -3.07 10.52
N ARG A 59 12.44 -3.07 11.81
CA ARG A 59 12.35 -1.89 12.67
C ARG A 59 13.12 -0.73 12.05
N ASP A 60 12.50 0.45 12.09
CA ASP A 60 13.02 1.71 11.55
C ASP A 60 13.12 1.75 10.01
N LEU A 61 12.60 0.74 9.29
CA LEU A 61 12.65 0.70 7.81
C LEU A 61 11.34 1.07 7.11
N ILE A 62 10.26 1.29 7.86
CA ILE A 62 8.90 1.45 7.32
C ILE A 62 8.46 2.92 7.38
N ALA A 63 7.86 3.40 6.29
CA ALA A 63 7.08 4.64 6.22
C ALA A 63 5.62 4.33 5.90
N SER A 64 4.69 5.12 6.44
CA SER A 64 3.27 5.02 6.13
C SER A 64 2.58 6.38 6.21
N ALA A 65 1.47 6.57 5.49
CA ALA A 65 0.58 7.67 5.77
C ALA A 65 -0.16 7.42 7.10
N TYR A 66 -0.64 8.47 7.77
CA TYR A 66 -1.46 8.30 8.97
C TYR A 66 -2.81 7.64 8.63
N PRO A 67 -3.15 6.46 9.18
CA PRO A 67 -4.42 5.80 8.88
C PRO A 67 -5.64 6.52 9.44
N HIS A 68 -5.49 7.53 10.30
CA HIS A 68 -6.61 8.34 10.78
C HIS A 68 -6.83 9.62 9.96
N ASP A 69 -6.02 9.86 8.93
CA ASP A 69 -6.07 11.07 8.08
C ASP A 69 -6.41 10.73 6.61
N ASP A 70 -6.40 9.44 6.23
CA ASP A 70 -6.73 8.93 4.89
C ASP A 70 -7.47 7.57 5.00
N ASP A 71 -8.72 7.51 4.52
CA ASP A 71 -9.57 6.31 4.62
C ASP A 71 -9.09 5.15 3.74
N ALA A 72 -8.40 5.41 2.62
CA ALA A 72 -7.83 4.34 1.81
C ALA A 72 -6.61 3.71 2.51
N THR A 73 -5.79 4.53 3.19
CA THR A 73 -4.76 4.04 4.12
C THR A 73 -5.40 3.25 5.27
N LEU A 74 -6.44 3.79 5.91
CA LEU A 74 -7.16 3.11 6.99
C LEU A 74 -7.67 1.74 6.57
N TYR A 75 -8.24 1.65 5.37
CA TYR A 75 -8.80 0.42 4.82
C TYR A 75 -7.73 -0.68 4.69
N VAL A 76 -6.52 -0.34 4.24
CA VAL A 76 -5.40 -1.30 4.18
C VAL A 76 -5.05 -1.82 5.58
N TYR A 77 -4.92 -0.95 6.58
CA TYR A 77 -4.68 -1.38 7.96
C TYR A 77 -5.83 -2.25 8.48
N ALA A 78 -7.08 -1.88 8.23
CA ALA A 78 -8.24 -2.65 8.65
C ALA A 78 -8.20 -4.08 8.06
N LYS A 79 -7.79 -4.23 6.80
CA LYS A 79 -7.63 -5.54 6.17
C LYS A 79 -6.48 -6.37 6.74
N TYR A 80 -5.35 -5.75 7.07
CA TYR A 80 -4.28 -6.46 7.79
C TYR A 80 -4.69 -6.84 9.22
N ILE A 81 -5.47 -5.99 9.91
CA ILE A 81 -6.02 -6.29 11.25
C ILE A 81 -7.00 -7.45 11.18
N GLU A 82 -7.88 -7.48 10.18
CA GLU A 82 -8.81 -8.59 9.93
C GLU A 82 -8.04 -9.91 9.71
N ALA A 83 -6.92 -9.87 8.98
CA ALA A 83 -6.13 -11.05 8.66
C ALA A 83 -5.22 -11.54 9.80
N TYR A 84 -4.60 -10.63 10.56
CA TYR A 84 -3.53 -10.96 11.52
C TYR A 84 -3.86 -10.63 12.98
N GLY A 85 -4.99 -9.96 13.23
CA GLY A 85 -5.44 -9.56 14.55
C GLY A 85 -4.68 -8.38 15.16
N TRP A 86 -5.14 -7.94 16.33
CA TRP A 86 -4.56 -6.82 17.07
C TRP A 86 -3.15 -7.08 17.60
N ASP A 87 -2.72 -8.34 17.69
CA ASP A 87 -1.34 -8.69 18.04
C ASP A 87 -0.35 -8.21 16.99
N TRP A 88 -0.73 -8.23 15.71
CA TRP A 88 0.06 -7.65 14.63
C TRP A 88 0.18 -6.13 14.80
N VAL A 89 -0.91 -5.43 15.14
CA VAL A 89 -0.87 -3.97 15.40
C VAL A 89 0.08 -3.63 16.54
N ARG A 90 0.05 -4.40 17.63
CA ARG A 90 0.96 -4.20 18.78
C ARG A 90 2.42 -4.31 18.34
N ARG A 91 2.77 -5.34 17.57
CA ARG A 91 4.13 -5.53 17.04
C ARG A 91 4.50 -4.48 15.99
N MET A 92 3.55 -4.01 15.19
CA MET A 92 3.74 -2.90 14.26
C MET A 92 4.04 -1.58 14.98
N ALA A 93 3.40 -1.33 16.12
CA ALA A 93 3.69 -0.16 16.94
C ALA A 93 5.14 -0.14 17.47
N GLU A 94 5.79 -1.30 17.55
CA GLU A 94 7.21 -1.40 17.91
C GLU A 94 8.14 -1.08 16.72
N GLN A 95 7.67 -1.02 15.48
CA GLN A 95 8.54 -0.87 14.30
C GLN A 95 9.16 0.51 14.11
N LYS A 96 8.83 1.52 14.94
CA LYS A 96 9.24 2.92 14.75
C LYS A 96 8.92 3.42 13.32
N ILE A 97 7.68 3.20 12.90
CA ILE A 97 7.18 3.61 11.60
C ILE A 97 7.24 5.12 11.51
N GLU A 98 7.77 5.63 10.39
CA GLU A 98 7.65 7.05 10.09
C GLU A 98 6.27 7.31 9.50
N PHE A 99 5.43 8.01 10.28
CA PHE A 99 4.13 8.45 9.83
C PHE A 99 4.14 9.91 9.39
N ARG A 100 3.53 10.21 8.24
CA ARG A 100 3.29 11.58 7.74
C ARG A 100 1.89 11.69 7.13
N ARG A 101 1.40 12.92 6.97
CA ARG A 101 0.11 13.19 6.29
C ARG A 101 0.30 13.16 4.77
N GLY A 102 -0.67 12.60 4.05
CA GLY A 102 -0.64 12.43 2.60
C GLY A 102 -0.17 11.03 2.17
N SER A 103 -0.96 10.38 1.31
CA SER A 103 -0.75 9.00 0.84
C SER A 103 0.49 8.81 -0.06
N GLN A 104 1.09 9.89 -0.55
CA GLN A 104 2.35 9.87 -1.29
C GLN A 104 3.59 9.84 -0.38
N THR A 105 3.46 10.13 0.91
CA THR A 105 4.61 10.25 1.82
C THR A 105 5.43 8.96 2.02
N PRO A 106 4.87 7.74 1.92
CA PRO A 106 5.67 6.52 1.93
C PRO A 106 6.59 6.41 0.71
N ASP A 107 6.13 6.82 -0.48
CA ASP A 107 6.98 6.92 -1.68
C ASP A 107 8.12 7.90 -1.42
N GLU A 108 7.80 9.13 -1.01
CA GLU A 108 8.82 10.15 -0.74
C GLU A 108 9.91 9.65 0.23
N ALA A 109 9.54 8.85 1.23
CA ALA A 109 10.48 8.26 2.18
C ALA A 109 11.38 7.17 1.56
N VAL A 110 10.81 6.32 0.70
CA VAL A 110 11.56 5.27 -0.01
C VAL A 110 12.45 5.87 -1.09
N THR A 111 11.93 6.78 -1.90
CA THR A 111 12.66 7.50 -2.94
C THR A 111 13.81 8.32 -2.35
N ALA A 112 13.60 8.97 -1.20
CA ALA A 112 14.66 9.68 -0.47
C ALA A 112 15.62 8.77 0.32
N ARG A 113 15.44 7.44 0.27
CA ARG A 113 16.22 6.43 0.99
C ARG A 113 16.24 6.60 2.52
N ARG A 114 15.23 7.27 3.07
CA ARG A 114 15.04 7.40 4.53
C ARG A 114 14.47 6.13 5.12
N LYS A 115 13.60 5.46 4.37
CA LYS A 115 12.96 4.19 4.68
C LYS A 115 13.10 3.25 3.48
N ALA A 116 13.07 1.95 3.69
CA ALA A 116 13.21 0.96 2.62
C ALA A 116 11.86 0.32 2.21
N ILE A 117 10.84 0.49 3.05
CA ILE A 117 9.51 -0.09 2.90
C ILE A 117 8.47 1.04 3.02
N GLY A 118 7.56 1.12 2.07
CA GLY A 118 6.36 1.94 2.15
C GLY A 118 5.13 1.08 2.44
N LEU A 119 4.19 1.62 3.22
CA LEU A 119 3.00 0.91 3.67
C LEU A 119 1.76 1.79 3.54
N ALA A 120 0.68 1.24 2.98
CA ALA A 120 -0.65 1.82 2.91
C ALA A 120 -0.66 3.21 2.25
N GLY A 121 0.06 3.34 1.14
CA GLY A 121 0.12 4.55 0.30
C GLY A 121 0.58 4.19 -1.11
N SER A 122 0.73 5.20 -1.97
CA SER A 122 1.15 4.99 -3.37
C SER A 122 2.62 4.59 -3.44
N ALA A 123 2.94 3.61 -4.30
CA ALA A 123 4.31 3.27 -4.63
C ALA A 123 4.91 4.23 -5.68
N PRO A 124 6.24 4.43 -5.71
CA PRO A 124 6.89 5.21 -6.76
C PRO A 124 6.69 4.59 -8.14
N PHE A 125 6.15 5.39 -9.07
CA PHE A 125 6.13 5.08 -10.49
C PHE A 125 7.51 5.46 -11.06
N ASN A 126 8.30 4.49 -11.54
CA ASN A 126 9.63 4.64 -12.17
C ASN A 126 10.89 4.36 -11.32
N VAL A 127 10.79 3.60 -10.21
CA VAL A 127 11.97 3.07 -9.53
C VAL A 127 12.11 1.58 -9.82
N SER A 128 13.11 1.20 -10.62
CA SER A 128 13.26 -0.18 -11.15
C SER A 128 13.55 -1.24 -10.09
N THR A 129 13.99 -0.85 -8.89
CA THR A 129 14.25 -1.74 -7.75
C THR A 129 13.07 -1.82 -6.79
N VAL A 130 12.02 -1.01 -6.99
CA VAL A 130 10.83 -1.06 -6.16
C VAL A 130 9.89 -2.15 -6.66
N ARG A 131 9.31 -2.89 -5.72
CA ARG A 131 8.28 -3.89 -5.93
C ARG A 131 7.08 -3.54 -5.05
N GLU A 132 5.90 -3.54 -5.64
CA GLU A 132 4.64 -3.40 -4.92
C GLU A 132 3.99 -4.78 -4.76
N ALA A 133 3.59 -5.13 -3.54
CA ALA A 133 2.98 -6.41 -3.22
C ALA A 133 1.48 -6.39 -3.55
N VAL A 134 1.11 -6.63 -4.81
CA VAL A 134 -0.29 -6.60 -5.28
C VAL A 134 -0.75 -7.92 -5.90
N GLY A 135 -1.93 -8.41 -5.47
CA GLY A 135 -2.66 -9.49 -6.13
C GLY A 135 -2.70 -10.85 -5.38
N LYS A 136 -3.60 -11.74 -5.83
CA LYS A 136 -3.95 -13.03 -5.18
C LYS A 136 -2.76 -14.00 -4.99
N ASN A 137 -1.72 -13.87 -5.82
CA ASN A 137 -0.53 -14.74 -5.81
C ASN A 137 0.76 -14.00 -5.42
N ALA A 138 0.68 -12.70 -5.12
CA ALA A 138 1.83 -11.88 -4.77
C ALA A 138 1.59 -11.28 -3.39
N THR A 139 2.07 -11.97 -2.35
CA THR A 139 2.47 -11.46 -1.03
C THR A 139 1.51 -10.50 -0.26
N SER A 140 0.32 -10.23 -0.80
CA SER A 140 -0.82 -9.53 -0.21
C SER A 140 -1.85 -10.60 0.16
N ASP A 141 -1.45 -11.42 1.11
CA ASP A 141 -2.13 -12.62 1.60
C ASP A 141 -3.47 -12.34 2.30
N TYR A 142 -3.79 -11.08 2.60
CA TYR A 142 -5.12 -10.71 3.09
C TYR A 142 -6.22 -10.83 2.02
N LEU A 143 -5.88 -10.64 0.74
CA LEU A 143 -6.84 -10.84 -0.37
C LEU A 143 -7.13 -12.32 -0.63
N ALA A 144 -6.27 -13.23 -0.15
CA ALA A 144 -6.48 -14.67 -0.28
C ALA A 144 -7.46 -15.24 0.77
N ARG A 145 -7.87 -14.43 1.75
CA ARG A 145 -8.80 -14.81 2.82
C ARG A 145 -10.22 -14.22 2.65
N LEU A 146 -10.45 -13.47 1.57
CA LEU A 146 -11.77 -13.02 1.10
C LEU A 146 -12.35 -14.05 0.11
#